data_AF-A0AAV1B3A5-F1
#
_entry.id   AF-A0AAV1B3A5-F1
#
_cell.length_a   1.000
_cell.length_b   1.000
_cell.length_c   1.000
_cell.angle_alpha   90.00
_cell.angle_beta   90.00
_cell.angle_gamma   90.00
#
_symmetry.space_group_name_H-M   'P 1'
#
loop_
_entity.id
_entity.type
_entity.pdbx_description
1 polymer ?
#
loop_
_entity_poly.entity_id
_entity_poly.type
_entity_poly.pdbx_seq_one_letter_code
_entity_poly.pdbx_strand_id
1 'polypeptide(L)'
;MGACCSIHSSCCWSSKTKSNHQNLSDNDDDGSKKLRDPSVGFTEFSLDQLRVATDGFSSDNIVSEHGEKAPNVVYRGCLEEDRLVAVKRFNKSAWPDSRQFLEEARAVGDLRSQRLANLVGCCCDGDERLLVAEFMPNETLSKHLFHWEAQPMKWAMRLRVALYLAEALEYCNNRGRALYHDLNAYRILFDQEGNPKLSCFGLMKNSRDGRSYSTNLAFTPPEYLRTGRITPESVIYSFGTLLLDLLSGKHIPPSHALDLIRGKNFQMLMDSGLEGHFSNDDGTEIVRLSSRCLQYEPRERPNAKSLVTALTPLQKETSVLSYVLLGLPDRSLSSKETVSLTPFGEACSRRDLTAIHEILEKVGVQGR
;
A
#
# COMPACT_ATOMS: atom_id res chain seq x y z
N MET A 1 28.18 -19.41 -63.59
CA MET A 1 27.63 -19.55 -64.96
C MET A 1 26.12 -19.73 -64.85
N GLY A 2 25.33 -18.85 -65.48
CA GLY A 2 23.85 -18.71 -65.40
C GLY A 2 23.38 -17.91 -64.17
N ALA A 3 22.99 -16.63 -64.18
CA ALA A 3 22.07 -15.81 -65.03
C ALA A 3 20.62 -16.34 -64.99
N CYS A 4 19.54 -15.57 -64.75
CA CYS A 4 19.28 -14.11 -64.71
C CYS A 4 17.88 -13.84 -64.08
N CYS A 5 17.70 -12.67 -63.42
CA CYS A 5 16.54 -11.73 -63.41
C CYS A 5 15.08 -12.26 -63.29
N SER A 6 14.29 -12.00 -62.22
CA SER A 6 13.73 -10.74 -61.64
C SER A 6 12.37 -10.32 -62.21
N ILE A 7 11.30 -10.23 -61.39
CA ILE A 7 10.23 -9.18 -61.40
C ILE A 7 9.63 -9.01 -59.98
N HIS A 8 9.56 -7.76 -59.52
CA HIS A 8 8.91 -7.25 -58.31
C HIS A 8 7.38 -7.18 -58.41
N SER A 9 6.66 -7.27 -57.27
CA SER A 9 5.75 -6.18 -56.87
C SER A 9 5.39 -6.28 -55.38
N SER A 10 5.55 -5.17 -54.67
CA SER A 10 5.09 -4.92 -53.31
C SER A 10 4.01 -3.83 -53.38
N CYS A 11 2.86 -4.06 -52.76
CA CYS A 11 1.80 -3.05 -52.67
C CYS A 11 1.75 -2.50 -51.25
N CYS A 12 2.20 -1.25 -51.10
CA CYS A 12 1.83 -0.35 -50.02
C CYS A 12 0.42 0.20 -50.29
N TRP A 13 -0.44 0.26 -49.28
CA TRP A 13 -1.55 1.21 -49.26
C TRP A 13 -1.58 1.96 -47.92
N SER A 14 -1.31 3.26 -48.04
CA SER A 14 -1.58 4.30 -47.07
C SER A 14 -2.81 5.07 -47.55
N SER A 15 -3.79 5.31 -46.67
CA SER A 15 -4.89 6.24 -46.96
C SER A 15 -4.99 7.26 -45.85
N LYS A 16 -4.54 8.48 -46.16
CA LYS A 16 -4.84 9.72 -45.43
C LYS A 16 -6.18 10.24 -45.91
N THR A 17 -7.08 10.60 -45.01
CA THR A 17 -8.19 11.51 -45.28
C THR A 17 -8.22 12.60 -44.21
N LYS A 18 -8.00 13.85 -44.66
CA LYS A 18 -8.31 15.09 -43.95
C LYS A 18 -9.46 15.73 -44.71
N SER A 19 -10.53 16.13 -44.02
CA SER A 19 -11.35 17.26 -44.42
C SER A 19 -11.78 18.02 -43.16
N ASN A 20 -11.81 19.33 -43.29
CA ASN A 20 -12.02 20.32 -42.24
C ASN A 20 -13.03 21.32 -42.80
N HIS A 21 -14.12 21.62 -42.09
CA HIS A 21 -14.81 22.93 -42.13
C HIS A 21 -15.83 23.07 -40.97
N GLN A 22 -15.55 24.09 -40.14
CA GLN A 22 -16.36 24.97 -39.26
C GLN A 22 -17.86 25.10 -39.59
N ASN A 23 -18.84 25.51 -38.75
CA ASN A 23 -19.05 26.13 -37.41
C ASN A 23 -20.62 26.15 -37.24
N LEU A 24 -21.32 26.04 -36.10
CA LEU A 24 -21.57 27.00 -34.99
C LEU A 24 -22.76 26.45 -34.15
N SER A 25 -22.73 26.57 -32.81
CA SER A 25 -23.75 27.26 -31.95
C SER A 25 -23.71 26.80 -30.46
N ASP A 26 -23.21 27.70 -29.62
CA ASP A 26 -23.64 28.17 -28.28
C ASP A 26 -24.23 27.27 -27.16
N ASN A 27 -23.72 27.58 -25.95
CA ASN A 27 -24.28 27.49 -24.58
C ASN A 27 -24.50 26.09 -23.99
N ASP A 28 -24.13 25.73 -22.76
CA ASP A 28 -23.68 26.41 -21.54
C ASP A 28 -22.73 25.43 -20.83
N ASP A 29 -21.68 25.88 -20.13
CA ASP A 29 -21.09 25.00 -19.09
C ASP A 29 -20.64 25.78 -17.85
N ASP A 30 -21.11 25.22 -16.75
CA ASP A 30 -21.15 25.71 -15.39
C ASP A 30 -19.75 25.74 -14.77
N GLY A 31 -19.51 26.81 -14.02
CA GLY A 31 -18.25 27.10 -13.35
C GLY A 31 -18.00 26.18 -12.17
N SER A 32 -17.67 24.92 -12.43
CA SER A 32 -17.09 24.02 -11.43
C SER A 32 -15.57 23.92 -11.65
N LYS A 33 -14.83 24.85 -11.02
CA LYS A 33 -13.40 24.70 -10.78
C LYS A 33 -13.18 23.43 -9.93
N LYS A 34 -13.07 22.28 -10.59
CA LYS A 34 -12.44 21.10 -10.01
C LYS A 34 -11.03 21.50 -9.61
N LEU A 35 -10.78 21.61 -8.31
CA LEU A 35 -9.44 21.57 -7.74
C LEU A 35 -8.77 20.31 -8.30
N ARG A 36 -7.93 20.50 -9.31
CA ARG A 36 -6.99 19.49 -9.76
C ARG A 36 -5.94 19.40 -8.68
N ASP A 37 -6.00 18.34 -7.89
CA ASP A 37 -4.87 17.87 -7.10
C ASP A 37 -3.67 17.76 -8.06
N PRO A 38 -2.53 18.44 -7.84
CA PRO A 38 -1.41 18.34 -8.75
C PRO A 38 -0.89 16.92 -8.62
N SER A 39 -1.23 16.07 -9.58
CA SER A 39 -0.67 14.73 -9.67
C SER A 39 0.85 14.86 -9.78
N VAL A 40 1.54 14.75 -8.65
CA VAL A 40 3.00 14.84 -8.63
C VAL A 40 3.51 13.66 -9.45
N GLY A 41 4.05 13.98 -10.63
CA GLY A 41 4.65 13.00 -11.52
C GLY A 41 5.76 12.25 -10.81
N PHE A 42 6.09 11.05 -11.31
CA PHE A 42 7.27 10.33 -10.84
C PHE A 42 8.51 11.21 -10.99
N THR A 43 9.27 11.38 -9.91
CA THR A 43 10.39 12.34 -9.84
C THR A 43 11.70 11.63 -9.46
N GLU A 44 12.82 12.09 -10.01
CA GLU A 44 14.16 11.69 -9.55
C GLU A 44 14.64 12.67 -8.48
N PHE A 45 14.98 12.14 -7.31
CA PHE A 45 15.50 12.91 -6.17
C PHE A 45 17.02 12.77 -6.10
N SER A 46 17.70 13.80 -5.63
CA SER A 46 19.12 13.67 -5.32
C SER A 46 19.32 12.91 -4.00
N LEU A 47 20.49 12.27 -3.86
CA LEU A 47 20.86 11.58 -2.63
C LEU A 47 20.89 12.54 -1.44
N ASP A 48 21.35 13.78 -1.63
CA ASP A 48 21.44 14.76 -0.56
C ASP A 48 20.05 15.21 -0.08
N GLN A 49 19.08 15.36 -0.99
CA GLN A 49 17.69 15.60 -0.61
C GLN A 49 17.15 14.47 0.27
N LEU A 50 17.37 13.21 -0.13
CA LEU A 50 16.88 12.06 0.64
C LEU A 50 17.64 11.84 1.95
N ARG A 51 18.92 12.21 2.02
CA ARG A 51 19.69 12.24 3.27
C ARG A 51 19.10 13.25 4.24
N VAL A 52 18.86 14.49 3.80
CA VAL A 52 18.23 15.52 4.65
C VAL A 52 16.85 15.05 5.10
N ALA A 53 16.04 14.54 4.17
CA ALA A 53 14.67 14.10 4.47
C ALA A 53 14.59 12.97 5.50
N THR A 54 15.63 12.13 5.60
CA THR A 54 15.68 10.95 6.50
C THR A 54 16.61 11.14 7.69
N ASP A 55 17.07 12.37 7.94
CA ASP A 55 18.07 12.70 8.97
C ASP A 55 19.33 11.82 8.87
N GLY A 56 19.92 11.79 7.67
CA GLY A 56 21.11 10.99 7.37
C GLY A 56 20.86 9.48 7.32
N PHE A 57 19.64 9.05 7.04
CA PHE A 57 19.19 7.65 7.19
C PHE A 57 19.31 7.16 8.64
N SER A 58 18.87 7.98 9.59
CA SER A 58 18.87 7.65 11.02
C SER A 58 18.13 6.34 11.31
N SER A 59 18.66 5.57 12.26
CA SER A 59 18.04 4.35 12.78
C SER A 59 16.64 4.57 13.31
N ASP A 60 16.40 5.76 13.87
CA ASP A 60 15.13 6.14 14.50
C ASP A 60 14.01 6.33 13.47
N ASN A 61 14.39 6.53 12.20
CA ASN A 61 13.47 6.64 11.09
C ASN A 61 13.16 5.29 10.42
N ILE A 62 13.71 4.17 10.89
CA ILE A 62 13.43 2.86 10.28
C ILE A 62 12.01 2.40 10.62
N VAL A 63 11.24 2.12 9.58
CA VAL A 63 9.85 1.63 9.69
C VAL A 63 9.67 0.19 9.19
N SER A 64 10.75 -0.44 8.70
CA SER A 64 10.74 -1.84 8.29
C SER A 64 11.16 -2.78 9.42
N GLU A 65 10.44 -3.89 9.58
CA GLU A 65 10.58 -4.91 10.64
C GLU A 65 12.00 -5.40 10.95
N HIS A 66 12.84 -5.56 9.92
CA HIS A 66 14.11 -6.29 10.05
C HIS A 66 15.29 -5.40 10.45
N GLY A 67 15.02 -4.12 10.77
CA GLY A 67 16.02 -3.14 11.18
C GLY A 67 17.12 -2.90 10.14
N GLU A 68 18.23 -2.30 10.58
CA GLU A 68 19.35 -1.91 9.72
C GLU A 68 20.04 -3.07 8.99
N LYS A 69 20.03 -4.27 9.59
CA LYS A 69 20.73 -5.44 9.06
C LYS A 69 19.97 -6.13 7.92
N ALA A 70 18.77 -5.66 7.63
CA ALA A 70 17.99 -6.18 6.51
C ALA A 70 18.64 -5.83 5.17
N PRO A 71 18.52 -6.69 4.15
CA PRO A 71 19.04 -6.39 2.81
C PRO A 71 18.33 -5.20 2.15
N ASN A 72 17.12 -4.86 2.60
CA ASN A 72 16.38 -3.69 2.16
C ASN A 72 15.71 -3.03 3.38
N VAL A 73 16.05 -1.77 3.63
CA VAL A 73 15.57 -1.01 4.79
C VAL A 73 14.64 0.10 4.30
N VAL A 74 13.54 0.33 5.00
CA VAL A 74 12.60 1.42 4.69
C VAL A 74 12.67 2.46 5.80
N TYR A 75 12.91 3.70 5.41
CA TYR A 75 12.98 4.86 6.29
C TYR A 75 11.74 5.73 6.12
N ARG A 76 11.24 6.30 7.22
CA ARG A 76 10.39 7.48 7.19
C ARG A 76 11.24 8.68 6.82
N GLY A 77 10.72 9.56 5.97
CA GLY A 77 11.34 10.84 5.68
C GLY A 77 10.31 11.96 5.54
N CYS A 78 10.80 13.19 5.58
CA CYS A 78 10.04 14.41 5.34
C CYS A 78 10.74 15.23 4.26
N LEU A 79 10.12 15.35 3.08
CA LEU A 79 10.61 16.24 2.02
C LEU A 79 10.24 17.70 2.34
N GLU A 80 10.64 18.61 1.46
CA GLU A 80 10.16 20.00 1.49
C GLU A 80 8.62 20.06 1.52
N GLU A 81 8.07 21.14 2.07
CA GLU A 81 6.62 21.35 2.26
C GLU A 81 5.95 20.30 3.19
N ASP A 82 6.71 19.76 4.14
CA ASP A 82 6.24 18.77 5.14
C ASP A 82 5.65 17.49 4.55
N ARG A 83 6.06 17.15 3.32
CA ARG A 83 5.58 15.96 2.63
C ARG A 83 6.25 14.69 3.16
N LEU A 84 5.51 13.89 3.90
CA LEU A 84 5.97 12.61 4.42
C LEU A 84 6.15 11.56 3.31
N VAL A 85 7.29 10.87 3.34
CA VAL A 85 7.64 9.81 2.39
C VAL A 85 8.19 8.57 3.09
N ALA A 86 8.05 7.42 2.42
CA ALA A 86 8.76 6.20 2.75
C ALA A 86 9.90 6.00 1.75
N VAL A 87 11.14 5.86 2.24
CA VAL A 87 12.34 5.71 1.41
C VAL A 87 12.89 4.30 1.59
N LYS A 88 12.70 3.44 0.60
CA LYS A 88 13.28 2.09 0.57
C LYS A 88 14.70 2.16 -0.01
N ARG A 89 15.70 1.84 0.82
CA ARG A 89 17.10 1.76 0.46
C ARG A 89 17.49 0.31 0.20
N PHE A 90 17.98 0.05 -1.01
CA PHE A 90 18.47 -1.26 -1.41
C PHE A 90 19.96 -1.40 -1.04
N ASN A 91 20.41 -2.64 -0.87
CA ASN A 91 21.84 -2.93 -0.85
C ASN A 91 22.49 -2.53 -2.20
N LYS A 92 23.73 -2.02 -2.16
CA LYS A 92 24.52 -1.58 -3.33
C LYS A 92 24.58 -2.63 -4.45
N SER A 93 24.69 -3.91 -4.09
CA SER A 93 24.78 -5.00 -5.07
C SER A 93 23.42 -5.47 -5.62
N ALA A 94 22.30 -4.99 -5.08
CA ALA A 94 20.97 -5.47 -5.46
C ALA A 94 20.60 -5.07 -6.90
N TRP A 95 20.96 -3.85 -7.29
CA TRP A 95 20.64 -3.22 -8.58
C TRP A 95 21.87 -2.47 -9.13
N PRO A 96 22.87 -3.19 -9.67
CA PRO A 96 24.13 -2.58 -10.10
C PRO A 96 23.95 -1.60 -11.27
N ASP A 97 23.10 -1.94 -12.25
CA ASP A 97 22.80 -1.07 -13.39
C ASP A 97 21.74 -0.02 -13.01
N SER A 98 22.16 1.24 -12.93
CA SER A 98 21.29 2.37 -12.59
C SER A 98 20.21 2.63 -13.64
N ARG A 99 20.49 2.39 -14.92
CA ARG A 99 19.51 2.59 -16.01
C ARG A 99 18.39 1.58 -15.90
N GLN A 100 18.72 0.31 -15.69
CA GLN A 100 17.71 -0.74 -15.47
C GLN A 100 16.87 -0.47 -14.21
N PHE A 101 17.51 -0.03 -13.12
CA PHE A 101 16.79 0.37 -11.90
C PHE A 101 15.82 1.51 -12.17
N LEU A 102 16.27 2.56 -12.87
CA LEU A 102 15.44 3.72 -13.19
C LEU A 102 14.27 3.34 -14.11
N GLU A 103 14.50 2.49 -15.12
CA GLU A 103 13.45 1.99 -16.02
C GLU A 103 12.36 1.22 -15.24
N GLU A 104 12.74 0.32 -14.34
CA GLU A 104 11.79 -0.41 -13.51
C GLU A 104 11.09 0.49 -12.49
N ALA A 105 11.81 1.43 -11.88
CA ALA A 105 11.23 2.39 -10.94
C ALA A 105 10.20 3.29 -11.64
N ARG A 106 10.50 3.77 -12.86
CA ARG A 106 9.55 4.54 -13.68
C ARG A 106 8.33 3.71 -14.06
N ALA A 107 8.51 2.47 -14.49
CA ALA A 107 7.40 1.57 -14.83
C ALA A 107 6.44 1.33 -13.65
N VAL A 108 6.97 1.19 -12.43
CA VAL A 108 6.15 1.14 -11.21
C VAL A 108 5.58 2.53 -10.87
N GLY A 109 6.34 3.58 -11.12
CA GLY A 109 5.99 4.98 -10.93
C GLY A 109 4.84 5.47 -11.81
N ASP A 110 4.55 4.80 -12.92
CA ASP A 110 3.39 5.10 -13.77
C ASP A 110 2.06 4.60 -13.17
N LEU A 111 2.13 3.71 -12.17
CA LEU A 111 0.96 3.25 -11.43
C LEU A 111 0.48 4.33 -10.46
N ARG A 112 -0.80 4.68 -10.56
CA ARG A 112 -1.50 5.62 -9.69
C ARG A 112 -2.87 5.07 -9.31
N SER A 113 -3.03 4.69 -8.06
CA SER A 113 -4.28 4.13 -7.51
C SER A 113 -4.46 4.53 -6.05
N GLN A 114 -5.71 4.74 -5.65
CA GLN A 114 -6.07 4.95 -4.24
C GLN A 114 -5.85 3.70 -3.38
N ARG A 115 -5.67 2.52 -4.00
CA ARG A 115 -5.39 1.25 -3.31
C ARG A 115 -3.90 0.93 -3.20
N LEU A 116 -3.02 1.81 -3.68
CA LEU A 116 -1.57 1.68 -3.58
C LEU A 116 -1.00 2.80 -2.71
N ALA A 117 0.01 2.49 -1.90
CA ALA A 117 0.95 3.51 -1.45
C ALA A 117 1.85 3.81 -2.64
N ASN A 118 1.55 4.89 -3.37
CA ASN A 118 2.07 5.10 -4.72
C ASN A 118 3.57 5.40 -4.69
N LEU A 119 4.28 4.96 -5.74
CA LEU A 119 5.68 5.27 -5.94
C LEU A 119 5.81 6.67 -6.54
N VAL A 120 6.36 7.60 -5.76
CA VAL A 120 6.45 9.02 -6.12
C VAL A 120 7.78 9.38 -6.76
N GLY A 121 8.81 8.54 -6.58
CA GLY A 121 10.09 8.75 -7.23
C GLY A 121 11.17 7.73 -6.88
N CYS A 122 12.39 8.03 -7.29
CA CYS A 122 13.58 7.24 -6.96
C CYS A 122 14.83 8.12 -6.86
N CYS A 123 15.93 7.52 -6.41
CA CYS A 123 17.28 8.08 -6.54
C CYS A 123 18.23 6.96 -7.00
N CYS A 124 19.08 7.28 -7.96
CA CYS A 124 20.11 6.40 -8.50
C CYS A 124 21.52 7.02 -8.52
N ASP A 125 21.75 8.05 -7.68
CA ASP A 125 23.03 8.73 -7.56
C ASP A 125 24.15 7.78 -7.08
N GLY A 126 25.25 7.72 -7.85
CA GLY A 126 26.38 6.85 -7.55
C GLY A 126 25.99 5.38 -7.39
N ASP A 127 26.33 4.80 -6.24
CA ASP A 127 26.01 3.41 -5.89
C ASP A 127 24.69 3.25 -5.13
N GLU A 128 23.98 4.35 -4.84
CA GLU A 128 22.72 4.30 -4.09
C GLU A 128 21.54 3.96 -5.01
N ARG A 129 20.63 3.14 -4.48
CA ARG A 129 19.40 2.75 -5.16
C ARG A 129 18.28 2.90 -4.15
N LEU A 130 17.44 3.91 -4.37
CA LEU A 130 16.41 4.32 -3.43
C LEU A 130 15.07 4.44 -4.16
N LEU A 131 14.01 3.89 -3.58
CA LEU A 131 12.64 4.12 -4.02
C LEU A 131 11.93 5.01 -3.01
N VAL A 132 11.17 5.99 -3.49
CA VAL A 132 10.45 6.96 -2.67
C VAL A 132 8.96 6.77 -2.92
N ALA A 133 8.21 6.45 -1.86
CA ALA A 133 6.76 6.23 -1.91
C ALA A 133 6.03 7.16 -0.93
N GLU A 134 4.71 7.26 -1.09
CA GLU A 134 3.83 7.89 -0.10
C GLU A 134 4.01 7.23 1.28
N PHE A 135 4.14 8.04 2.32
CA PHE A 135 4.20 7.52 3.69
C PHE A 135 2.82 7.15 4.20
N MET A 136 2.71 5.97 4.81
CA MET A 136 1.47 5.45 5.39
C MET A 136 1.57 5.54 6.91
N PRO A 137 0.91 6.52 7.56
CA PRO A 137 1.18 6.87 8.95
C PRO A 137 0.55 5.92 9.97
N ASN A 138 -0.39 5.07 9.56
CA ASN A 138 -1.14 4.19 10.47
C ASN A 138 -0.64 2.74 10.41
N GLU A 139 0.67 2.55 10.20
CA GLU A 139 1.38 1.27 10.29
C GLU A 139 0.86 0.17 9.33
N THR A 140 1.15 -1.10 9.64
CA THR A 140 0.93 -2.26 8.78
C THR A 140 -0.26 -3.12 9.23
N LEU A 141 -0.79 -3.97 8.34
CA LEU A 141 -1.76 -5.01 8.73
C LEU A 141 -1.17 -5.92 9.81
N SER A 142 0.12 -6.26 9.74
CA SER A 142 0.77 -7.08 10.77
C SER A 142 0.61 -6.49 12.17
N LYS A 143 0.87 -5.19 12.34
CA LYS A 143 0.71 -4.48 13.62
C LYS A 143 -0.74 -4.56 14.12
N HIS A 144 -1.71 -4.24 13.27
CA HIS A 144 -3.13 -4.20 13.67
C HIS A 144 -3.81 -5.56 13.79
N LEU A 145 -3.27 -6.61 13.16
CA LEU A 145 -3.85 -7.95 13.14
C LEU A 145 -3.20 -8.89 14.16
N PHE A 146 -1.86 -8.86 14.26
CA PHE A 146 -1.10 -9.80 15.09
C PHE A 146 -0.58 -9.18 16.40
N HIS A 147 -0.42 -7.86 16.44
CA HIS A 147 0.21 -7.13 17.55
C HIS A 147 -0.68 -5.99 18.06
N TRP A 148 -2.00 -6.21 18.02
CA TRP A 148 -2.98 -5.25 18.51
C TRP A 148 -2.87 -5.08 20.03
N GLU A 149 -3.18 -3.88 20.52
CA GLU A 149 -3.07 -3.53 21.95
C GLU A 149 -4.43 -3.41 22.63
N ALA A 150 -5.39 -2.73 21.99
CA ALA A 150 -6.69 -2.45 22.58
C ALA A 150 -7.73 -3.55 22.32
N GLN A 151 -7.93 -3.91 21.04
CA GLN A 151 -8.91 -4.90 20.63
C GLN A 151 -8.49 -5.59 19.33
N PRO A 152 -8.94 -6.83 19.07
CA PRO A 152 -8.75 -7.48 17.78
C PRO A 152 -9.34 -6.66 16.64
N MET A 153 -8.72 -6.73 15.46
CA MET A 153 -9.25 -6.09 14.26
C MET A 153 -10.67 -6.59 13.95
N LYS A 154 -11.62 -5.66 13.82
CA LYS A 154 -13.03 -5.95 13.52
C LYS A 154 -13.22 -6.70 12.21
N TRP A 155 -14.21 -7.59 12.15
CA TRP A 155 -14.53 -8.38 10.95
C TRP A 155 -14.74 -7.52 9.69
N ALA A 156 -15.52 -6.45 9.80
CA ALA A 156 -15.75 -5.53 8.69
C ALA A 156 -14.44 -4.92 8.14
N MET A 157 -13.48 -4.62 9.02
CA MET A 157 -12.17 -4.11 8.61
C MET A 157 -11.34 -5.18 7.89
N ARG A 158 -11.37 -6.43 8.38
CA ARG A 158 -10.68 -7.55 7.73
C ARG A 158 -11.18 -7.80 6.31
N LEU A 159 -12.50 -7.77 6.12
CA LEU A 159 -13.13 -7.89 4.80
C LEU A 159 -12.79 -6.71 3.88
N ARG A 160 -12.72 -5.49 4.43
CA ARG A 160 -12.31 -4.30 3.68
C ARG A 160 -10.87 -4.40 3.21
N VAL A 161 -9.96 -4.86 4.07
CA VAL A 161 -8.57 -5.16 3.72
C VAL A 161 -8.50 -6.15 2.56
N ALA A 162 -9.21 -7.28 2.65
CA ALA A 162 -9.22 -8.29 1.59
C ALA A 162 -9.69 -7.72 0.25
N LEU A 163 -10.80 -6.97 0.24
CA LEU A 163 -11.34 -6.37 -0.98
C LEU A 163 -10.40 -5.33 -1.57
N TYR A 164 -9.92 -4.39 -0.78
CA TYR A 164 -9.06 -3.29 -1.28
C TYR A 164 -7.73 -3.81 -1.79
N LEU A 165 -7.20 -4.88 -1.18
CA LEU A 165 -6.05 -5.58 -1.72
C LEU A 165 -6.37 -6.26 -3.06
N ALA A 166 -7.51 -6.94 -3.19
CA ALA A 166 -7.92 -7.56 -4.45
C ALA A 166 -8.08 -6.51 -5.57
N GLU A 167 -8.65 -5.34 -5.25
CA GLU A 167 -8.75 -4.19 -6.17
C GLU A 167 -7.36 -3.65 -6.56
N ALA A 168 -6.42 -3.56 -5.60
CA ALA A 168 -5.04 -3.15 -5.88
C ALA A 168 -4.35 -4.12 -6.86
N LEU A 169 -4.50 -5.43 -6.63
CA LEU A 169 -3.92 -6.47 -7.49
C LEU A 169 -4.56 -6.47 -8.88
N GLU A 170 -5.89 -6.31 -8.97
CA GLU A 170 -6.59 -6.18 -10.25
C GLU A 170 -6.09 -4.96 -11.03
N TYR A 171 -5.98 -3.81 -10.36
CA TYR A 171 -5.43 -2.59 -10.95
C TYR A 171 -4.02 -2.80 -11.51
N CYS A 172 -3.11 -3.35 -10.70
CA CYS A 172 -1.73 -3.61 -11.12
C CYS A 172 -1.68 -4.58 -12.31
N ASN A 173 -2.46 -5.66 -12.27
CA ASN A 173 -2.55 -6.62 -13.36
C ASN A 173 -3.04 -5.98 -14.68
N ASN A 174 -4.08 -5.15 -14.62
CA ASN A 174 -4.62 -4.42 -15.78
C ASN A 174 -3.62 -3.41 -16.37
N ARG A 175 -2.65 -2.96 -15.58
CA ARG A 175 -1.55 -2.08 -16.00
C ARG A 175 -0.28 -2.85 -16.41
N GLY A 176 -0.35 -4.17 -16.56
CA GLY A 176 0.77 -5.01 -16.98
C GLY A 176 1.79 -5.33 -15.87
N ARG A 177 1.45 -5.05 -14.60
CA ARG A 177 2.28 -5.35 -13.42
C ARG A 177 1.63 -6.43 -12.56
N ALA A 178 1.47 -7.62 -13.14
CA ALA A 178 0.80 -8.76 -12.50
C ALA A 178 1.63 -9.43 -11.38
N LEU A 179 2.92 -9.12 -11.28
CA LEU A 179 3.83 -9.73 -10.32
C LEU A 179 3.96 -8.87 -9.07
N TYR A 180 3.87 -9.53 -7.92
CA TYR A 180 4.15 -8.94 -6.62
C TYR A 180 5.09 -9.86 -5.84
N HIS A 181 6.14 -9.30 -5.27
CA HIS A 181 7.19 -10.00 -4.56
C HIS A 181 6.94 -9.93 -3.06
N ASP A 182 6.90 -11.10 -2.40
CA ASP A 182 6.76 -11.21 -0.93
C ASP A 182 5.49 -10.53 -0.39
N LEU A 183 4.33 -10.84 -0.99
CA LEU A 183 3.02 -10.37 -0.52
C LEU A 183 2.68 -11.04 0.82
N ASN A 184 2.54 -10.23 1.87
CA ASN A 184 2.19 -10.66 3.24
C ASN A 184 1.62 -9.47 4.04
N ALA A 185 1.30 -9.67 5.31
CA ALA A 185 0.67 -8.64 6.16
C ALA A 185 1.52 -7.37 6.36
N TYR A 186 2.84 -7.43 6.19
CA TYR A 186 3.72 -6.24 6.26
C TYR A 186 3.66 -5.37 4.99
N ARG A 187 3.05 -5.87 3.91
CA ARG A 187 2.90 -5.15 2.64
C ARG A 187 1.60 -4.37 2.52
N ILE A 188 0.70 -4.56 3.48
CA ILE A 188 -0.57 -3.85 3.56
C ILE A 188 -0.39 -2.77 4.62
N LEU A 189 -0.55 -1.53 4.20
CA LEU A 189 -0.29 -0.33 4.99
C LEU A 189 -1.58 0.46 5.15
N PHE A 190 -1.67 1.33 6.15
CA PHE A 190 -2.84 2.18 6.34
C PHE A 190 -2.52 3.66 6.14
N ASP A 191 -3.28 4.31 5.27
CA ASP A 191 -3.19 5.75 5.02
C ASP A 191 -3.72 6.57 6.20
N GLN A 192 -3.71 7.90 6.08
CA GLN A 192 -4.13 8.83 7.12
C GLN A 192 -5.59 8.62 7.57
N GLU A 193 -6.47 8.23 6.64
CA GLU A 193 -7.89 7.93 6.89
C GLU A 193 -8.13 6.50 7.39
N GLY A 194 -7.07 5.72 7.56
CA GLY A 194 -7.10 4.33 8.00
C GLY A 194 -7.49 3.34 6.89
N ASN A 195 -7.50 3.75 5.62
CA ASN A 195 -7.78 2.84 4.51
C ASN A 195 -6.57 1.94 4.22
N PRO A 196 -6.80 0.65 3.96
CA PRO A 196 -5.73 -0.26 3.59
C PRO A 196 -5.25 0.02 2.16
N LYS A 197 -3.93 0.07 1.99
CA LYS A 197 -3.23 0.23 0.71
C LYS A 197 -2.12 -0.80 0.58
N LEU A 198 -1.89 -1.29 -0.63
CA LEU A 198 -0.79 -2.17 -0.95
C LEU A 198 0.48 -1.35 -1.20
N SER A 199 1.59 -1.72 -0.55
CA SER A 199 2.89 -1.10 -0.77
C SER A 199 3.35 -1.28 -2.22
N CYS A 200 3.77 -0.22 -2.91
CA CYS A 200 4.34 -0.33 -4.26
C CYS A 200 5.70 -1.05 -4.28
N PHE A 201 6.41 -1.14 -3.16
CA PHE A 201 7.77 -1.68 -3.12
C PHE A 201 7.87 -3.16 -3.49
N GLY A 202 6.79 -3.93 -3.33
CA GLY A 202 6.74 -5.33 -3.76
C GLY A 202 6.47 -5.50 -5.25
N LEU A 203 6.16 -4.43 -6.00
CA LEU A 203 6.03 -4.47 -7.47
C LEU A 203 7.38 -4.46 -8.18
N MET A 204 8.47 -4.30 -7.42
CA MET A 204 9.86 -4.36 -7.89
C MET A 204 10.62 -5.41 -7.09
N LYS A 205 11.52 -6.15 -7.75
CA LYS A 205 12.33 -7.16 -7.07
C LYS A 205 13.30 -6.51 -6.08
N ASN A 206 13.54 -7.21 -4.96
CA ASN A 206 14.53 -6.83 -3.95
C ASN A 206 15.97 -6.88 -4.47
N SER A 207 16.23 -7.63 -5.53
CA SER A 207 17.50 -7.66 -6.28
C SER A 207 17.22 -8.23 -7.67
N ARG A 208 18.02 -7.83 -8.67
CA ARG A 208 17.91 -8.32 -10.04
C ARG A 208 18.02 -9.85 -10.13
N ASP A 209 19.03 -10.41 -9.46
CA ASP A 209 19.39 -11.83 -9.50
C ASP A 209 18.85 -12.61 -8.28
N GLY A 210 18.30 -11.89 -7.30
CA GLY A 210 17.89 -12.45 -6.02
C GLY A 210 16.59 -13.26 -6.06
N ARG A 211 16.47 -14.19 -5.10
CA ARG A 211 15.19 -14.85 -4.79
C ARG A 211 14.18 -13.79 -4.33
N SER A 212 12.98 -13.85 -4.90
CA SER A 212 11.93 -12.86 -4.71
C SER A 212 11.15 -13.00 -3.40
N TYR A 213 11.33 -14.11 -2.67
CA TYR A 213 10.71 -14.34 -1.36
C TYR A 213 11.77 -14.17 -0.26
N SER A 214 11.53 -13.21 0.63
CA SER A 214 12.17 -13.13 1.96
C SER A 214 11.41 -13.94 3.02
N THR A 215 10.21 -14.42 2.68
CA THR A 215 9.31 -15.15 3.57
C THR A 215 9.77 -16.58 3.83
N ASN A 216 9.32 -17.14 4.96
CA ASN A 216 9.50 -18.54 5.29
C ASN A 216 8.92 -19.44 4.18
N LEU A 217 9.70 -20.45 3.77
CA LEU A 217 9.33 -21.39 2.70
C LEU A 217 7.99 -22.08 2.93
N ALA A 218 7.52 -22.16 4.18
CA ALA A 218 6.20 -22.69 4.52
C ALA A 218 5.03 -21.95 3.85
N PHE A 219 5.20 -20.68 3.47
CA PHE A 219 4.15 -19.82 2.87
C PHE A 219 4.33 -19.62 1.37
N THR A 220 5.40 -20.20 0.81
CA THR A 220 5.80 -19.99 -0.56
C THR A 220 4.96 -20.87 -1.50
N PRO A 221 4.50 -20.34 -2.65
CA PRO A 221 3.73 -21.12 -3.62
C PRO A 221 4.51 -22.36 -4.09
N PRO A 222 3.87 -23.53 -4.24
CA PRO A 222 4.56 -24.79 -4.59
C PRO A 222 5.39 -24.69 -5.87
N GLU A 223 4.90 -23.99 -6.88
CA GLU A 223 5.60 -23.81 -8.15
C GLU A 223 6.87 -22.94 -8.02
N TYR A 224 6.92 -22.03 -7.06
CA TYR A 224 8.11 -21.23 -6.79
C TYR A 224 9.22 -22.09 -6.19
N LEU A 225 8.88 -23.05 -5.32
CA LEU A 225 9.87 -23.98 -4.76
C LEU A 225 10.54 -24.83 -5.84
N ARG A 226 9.81 -25.14 -6.92
CA ARG A 226 10.32 -25.90 -8.07
C ARG A 226 11.09 -25.06 -9.07
N THR A 227 10.63 -23.84 -9.36
CA THR A 227 11.12 -23.04 -10.50
C THR A 227 11.95 -21.83 -10.12
N GLY A 228 11.85 -21.37 -8.87
CA GLY A 228 12.43 -20.12 -8.39
C GLY A 228 11.81 -18.85 -8.99
N ARG A 229 10.68 -18.97 -9.71
CA ARG A 229 10.04 -17.86 -10.45
C ARG A 229 8.65 -17.55 -9.92
N ILE A 230 8.34 -16.26 -9.78
CA ILE A 230 7.01 -15.78 -9.44
C ILE A 230 6.17 -15.68 -10.71
N THR A 231 4.94 -16.18 -10.65
CA THR A 231 3.93 -15.99 -11.70
C THR A 231 2.75 -15.17 -11.15
N PRO A 232 1.83 -14.67 -11.99
CA PRO A 232 0.61 -14.01 -11.51
C PRO A 232 -0.19 -14.89 -10.53
N GLU A 233 -0.25 -16.20 -10.78
CA GLU A 233 -0.93 -17.18 -9.94
C GLU A 233 -0.22 -17.40 -8.60
N SER A 234 1.11 -17.21 -8.54
CA SER A 234 1.86 -17.21 -7.29
C SER A 234 1.41 -16.07 -6.37
N VAL A 235 1.08 -14.90 -6.92
CA VAL A 235 0.55 -13.76 -6.14
C VAL A 235 -0.83 -14.09 -5.57
N ILE A 236 -1.66 -14.80 -6.33
CA ILE A 236 -2.98 -15.27 -5.84
C ILE A 236 -2.82 -16.28 -4.70
N TYR A 237 -1.81 -17.15 -4.76
CA TYR A 237 -1.52 -18.04 -3.64
C TYR A 237 -1.16 -17.26 -2.37
N SER A 238 -0.29 -16.25 -2.48
CA SER A 238 0.04 -15.34 -1.36
C SER A 238 -1.17 -14.51 -0.89
N PHE A 239 -2.11 -14.18 -1.78
CA PHE A 239 -3.39 -13.61 -1.35
C PHE A 239 -4.18 -14.60 -0.49
N GLY A 240 -4.17 -15.88 -0.85
CA GLY A 240 -4.76 -16.96 -0.04
C GLY A 240 -4.15 -17.07 1.36
N THR A 241 -2.83 -16.92 1.50
CA THR A 241 -2.19 -16.89 2.83
C THR A 241 -2.65 -15.70 3.66
N LEU A 242 -2.83 -14.53 3.04
CA LEU A 242 -3.39 -13.35 3.70
C LEU A 242 -4.85 -13.53 4.12
N LEU A 243 -5.66 -14.26 3.36
CA LEU A 243 -7.01 -14.58 3.81
C LEU A 243 -6.98 -15.48 5.05
N LEU A 244 -6.03 -16.43 5.14
CA LEU A 244 -5.84 -17.23 6.36
C LEU A 244 -5.40 -16.37 7.54
N ASP A 245 -4.51 -15.39 7.32
CA ASP A 245 -4.11 -14.44 8.35
C ASP A 245 -5.33 -13.66 8.88
N LEU A 246 -6.18 -13.15 7.98
CA LEU A 246 -7.39 -12.41 8.33
C LEU A 246 -8.43 -13.29 9.05
N LEU A 247 -8.60 -14.55 8.65
CA LEU A 247 -9.52 -15.47 9.30
C LEU A 247 -9.08 -15.81 10.73
N SER A 248 -7.78 -16.05 10.91
CA SER A 248 -7.24 -16.63 12.15
C SER A 248 -6.64 -15.64 13.13
N GLY A 249 -6.36 -14.40 12.69
CA GLY A 249 -5.61 -13.42 13.48
C GLY A 249 -4.17 -13.84 13.76
N LYS A 250 -3.63 -14.82 13.00
CA LYS A 250 -2.31 -15.41 13.19
C LYS A 250 -1.66 -15.73 11.86
N HIS A 251 -0.33 -15.76 11.81
CA HIS A 251 0.40 -16.17 10.61
C HIS A 251 0.53 -17.69 10.52
N ILE A 252 -0.53 -18.37 10.05
CA ILE A 252 -0.64 -19.84 10.04
C ILE A 252 -0.11 -20.43 8.73
N PRO A 253 0.80 -21.43 8.78
CA PRO A 253 1.25 -22.14 7.58
C PRO A 253 0.08 -22.74 6.78
N PRO A 254 0.02 -22.56 5.45
CA PRO A 254 -1.06 -23.07 4.62
C PRO A 254 -1.31 -24.57 4.74
N SER A 255 -0.26 -25.38 4.92
CA SER A 255 -0.41 -26.83 5.14
C SER A 255 -1.29 -27.14 6.35
N HIS A 256 -1.00 -26.49 7.48
CA HIS A 256 -1.76 -26.66 8.72
C HIS A 256 -3.20 -26.17 8.58
N ALA A 257 -3.40 -25.00 7.96
CA ALA A 257 -4.74 -24.46 7.73
C ALA A 257 -5.58 -25.36 6.80
N LEU A 258 -4.99 -25.89 5.73
CA LEU A 258 -5.68 -26.79 4.81
C LEU A 258 -6.10 -28.11 5.48
N ASP A 259 -5.31 -28.62 6.42
CA ASP A 259 -5.68 -29.80 7.21
C ASP A 259 -6.90 -29.53 8.11
N LEU A 260 -6.93 -28.37 8.78
CA LEU A 260 -8.09 -27.94 9.58
C LEU A 260 -9.36 -27.77 8.73
N ILE A 261 -9.21 -27.18 7.54
CA ILE A 261 -10.33 -26.99 6.59
C ILE A 261 -10.87 -28.36 6.12
N ARG A 262 -9.98 -29.29 5.74
CA ARG A 262 -10.36 -30.65 5.31
C ARG A 262 -11.01 -31.46 6.42
N GLY A 263 -10.52 -31.30 7.65
CA GLY A 263 -11.10 -31.92 8.85
C GLY A 263 -12.46 -31.34 9.26
N LYS A 264 -13.02 -30.38 8.50
CA LYS A 264 -14.24 -29.61 8.83
C LYS A 264 -14.17 -28.92 10.19
N ASN A 265 -12.96 -28.64 10.67
CA ASN A 265 -12.72 -28.03 11.96
C ASN A 265 -12.34 -26.55 11.80
N PHE A 266 -13.05 -25.86 10.90
CA PHE A 266 -12.75 -24.47 10.56
C PHE A 266 -13.01 -23.51 11.73
N GLN A 267 -13.83 -23.91 12.72
CA GLN A 267 -13.96 -23.15 13.97
C GLN A 267 -12.61 -22.96 14.69
N MET A 268 -11.72 -23.96 14.65
CA MET A 268 -10.36 -23.82 15.20
C MET A 268 -9.44 -22.94 14.36
N LEU A 269 -9.79 -22.69 13.09
CA LEU A 269 -9.07 -21.75 12.23
C LEU A 269 -9.49 -20.30 12.50
N MET A 270 -10.75 -20.07 12.91
CA MET A 270 -11.28 -18.73 13.15
C MET A 270 -10.65 -18.10 14.39
N ASP A 271 -10.36 -16.82 14.29
CA ASP A 271 -9.96 -16.00 15.43
C ASP A 271 -11.08 -15.96 16.46
N SER A 272 -10.80 -16.37 17.69
CA SER A 272 -11.76 -16.30 18.81
C SER A 272 -12.22 -14.87 19.09
N GLY A 273 -11.40 -13.86 18.76
CA GLY A 273 -11.77 -12.45 18.85
C GLY A 273 -12.85 -12.00 17.85
N LEU A 274 -13.27 -12.88 16.94
CA LEU A 274 -14.35 -12.63 15.98
C LEU A 274 -15.65 -13.36 16.34
N GLU A 275 -15.73 -14.04 17.48
CA GLU A 275 -16.93 -14.76 17.90
C GLU A 275 -18.14 -13.82 17.98
N GLY A 276 -19.23 -14.17 17.27
CA GLY A 276 -20.44 -13.34 17.17
C GLY A 276 -20.39 -12.17 16.18
N HIS A 277 -19.25 -11.93 15.52
CA HIS A 277 -19.07 -10.79 14.60
C HIS A 277 -19.23 -11.13 13.10
N PHE A 278 -19.48 -12.39 12.75
CA PHE A 278 -19.72 -12.84 11.38
C PHE A 278 -20.77 -13.96 11.33
N SER A 279 -21.45 -14.12 10.19
CA SER A 279 -22.34 -15.26 9.97
C SER A 279 -21.54 -16.49 9.55
N ASN A 280 -22.01 -17.70 9.90
CA ASN A 280 -21.35 -18.93 9.46
C ASN A 280 -21.19 -19.02 7.94
N ASP A 281 -22.13 -18.45 7.18
CA ASP A 281 -22.09 -18.43 5.72
C ASP A 281 -20.97 -17.54 5.18
N ASP A 282 -20.82 -16.31 5.71
CA ASP A 282 -19.76 -15.38 5.31
C ASP A 282 -18.37 -15.96 5.63
N GLY A 283 -18.20 -16.53 6.83
CA GLY A 283 -16.96 -17.18 7.22
C GLY A 283 -16.62 -18.38 6.32
N THR A 284 -17.62 -19.20 6.01
CA THR A 284 -17.47 -20.34 5.09
C THR A 284 -17.05 -19.89 3.69
N GLU A 285 -17.59 -18.77 3.20
CA GLU A 285 -17.26 -18.28 1.87
C GLU A 285 -15.81 -17.76 1.78
N ILE A 286 -15.32 -17.07 2.80
CA ILE A 286 -13.91 -16.67 2.87
C ILE A 286 -12.99 -17.90 2.98
N VAL A 287 -13.37 -18.93 3.76
CA VAL A 287 -12.61 -20.20 3.82
C VAL A 287 -12.56 -20.89 2.45
N ARG A 288 -13.67 -20.92 1.71
CA ARG A 288 -13.72 -21.47 0.35
C ARG A 288 -12.85 -20.68 -0.61
N LEU A 289 -12.90 -19.34 -0.54
CA LEU A 289 -12.06 -18.48 -1.37
C LEU A 289 -10.57 -18.69 -1.07
N SER A 290 -10.20 -18.78 0.21
CA SER A 290 -8.84 -19.10 0.67
C SER A 290 -8.38 -20.45 0.10
N SER A 291 -9.22 -21.47 0.20
CA SER A 291 -8.94 -22.81 -0.35
C SER A 291 -8.74 -22.80 -1.86
N ARG A 292 -9.47 -21.96 -2.61
CA ARG A 292 -9.29 -21.80 -4.05
C ARG A 292 -8.00 -21.06 -4.40
N CYS A 293 -7.62 -20.07 -3.61
CA CYS A 293 -6.34 -19.35 -3.79
C CYS A 293 -5.14 -20.27 -3.53
N LEU A 294 -5.27 -21.17 -2.55
CA LEU A 294 -4.22 -22.08 -2.11
C LEU A 294 -4.18 -23.41 -2.87
N GLN A 295 -4.87 -23.51 -4.02
CA GLN A 295 -4.78 -24.71 -4.86
C GLN A 295 -3.35 -24.98 -5.30
N TYR A 296 -2.99 -26.26 -5.31
CA TYR A 296 -1.66 -26.70 -5.72
C TYR A 296 -1.39 -26.33 -7.17
N GLU A 297 -2.33 -26.62 -8.06
CA GLU A 297 -2.25 -26.29 -9.49
C GLU A 297 -2.52 -24.79 -9.72
N PRO A 298 -1.56 -24.01 -10.25
CA PRO A 298 -1.72 -22.56 -10.41
C PRO A 298 -2.94 -22.16 -11.24
N ARG A 299 -3.27 -22.95 -12.27
CA ARG A 299 -4.39 -22.72 -13.19
C ARG A 299 -5.78 -22.83 -12.55
N GLU A 300 -5.89 -23.45 -11.37
CA GLU A 300 -7.16 -23.61 -10.66
C GLU A 300 -7.45 -22.43 -9.72
N ARG A 301 -6.45 -21.58 -9.50
CA ARG A 301 -6.57 -20.39 -8.66
C ARG A 301 -7.40 -19.32 -9.37
N PRO A 302 -8.20 -18.52 -8.64
CA PRO A 302 -8.94 -17.41 -9.24
C PRO A 302 -8.00 -16.33 -9.77
N ASN A 303 -8.45 -15.53 -10.74
CA ASN A 303 -7.74 -14.30 -11.09
C ASN A 303 -8.18 -13.14 -10.16
N ALA A 304 -7.45 -12.01 -10.19
CA ALA A 304 -7.72 -10.86 -9.31
C ALA A 304 -9.16 -10.31 -9.44
N LYS A 305 -9.71 -10.25 -10.66
CA LYS A 305 -11.09 -9.82 -10.90
C LYS A 305 -12.11 -10.74 -10.22
N SER A 306 -11.87 -12.05 -10.26
CA SER A 306 -12.69 -13.04 -9.55
C SER A 306 -12.60 -12.89 -8.03
N LEU A 307 -11.45 -12.47 -7.48
CA LEU A 307 -11.31 -12.14 -6.06
C LEU A 307 -12.20 -10.96 -5.68
N VAL A 308 -12.13 -9.86 -6.44
CA VAL A 308 -12.97 -8.66 -6.22
C VAL A 308 -14.45 -9.03 -6.27
N THR A 309 -14.86 -9.80 -7.28
CA THR A 309 -16.25 -10.27 -7.44
C THR A 309 -16.72 -11.10 -6.24
N ALA A 310 -15.87 -11.99 -5.73
CA ALA A 310 -16.21 -12.83 -4.57
C ALA A 310 -16.25 -12.06 -3.24
N LEU A 311 -15.41 -11.03 -3.08
CA LEU A 311 -15.28 -10.27 -1.83
C LEU A 311 -16.27 -9.11 -1.71
N THR A 312 -16.75 -8.58 -2.83
CA THR A 312 -17.73 -7.48 -2.89
C THR A 312 -19.02 -7.76 -2.10
N PRO A 313 -19.73 -8.90 -2.29
CA PRO A 313 -20.97 -9.16 -1.57
C PRO A 313 -20.77 -9.43 -0.07
N LEU A 314 -19.53 -9.73 0.35
CA LEU A 314 -19.22 -10.05 1.74
C LEU A 314 -19.00 -8.81 2.60
N GLN A 315 -18.82 -7.63 2.00
CA GLN A 315 -18.51 -6.39 2.72
C GLN A 315 -19.58 -6.04 3.76
N LYS A 316 -19.12 -5.57 4.93
CA LYS A 316 -19.96 -5.13 6.05
C LYS A 316 -19.59 -3.70 6.44
N GLU A 317 -20.55 -3.00 7.04
CA GLU A 317 -20.35 -1.64 7.58
C GLU A 317 -19.67 -0.68 6.57
N THR A 318 -20.08 -0.74 5.30
CA THR A 318 -19.43 0.02 4.20
C THR A 318 -19.54 1.53 4.36
N SER A 319 -20.56 2.01 5.09
CA SER A 319 -20.73 3.41 5.45
C SER A 319 -19.84 3.88 6.61
N VAL A 320 -19.29 2.95 7.41
CA VAL A 320 -18.42 3.28 8.55
C VAL A 320 -17.00 3.56 8.05
N LEU A 321 -16.44 4.68 8.49
CA LEU A 321 -15.11 5.14 8.09
C LEU A 321 -14.01 4.20 8.59
N SER A 322 -12.95 4.03 7.81
CA SER A 322 -11.90 3.03 8.09
C SER A 322 -11.16 3.31 9.39
N TYR A 323 -10.86 4.57 9.73
CA TYR A 323 -10.26 4.92 11.03
C TYR A 323 -11.11 4.46 12.23
N VAL A 324 -12.44 4.49 12.13
CA VAL A 324 -13.36 4.01 13.19
C VAL A 324 -13.36 2.48 13.28
N LEU A 325 -13.31 1.80 12.14
CA LEU A 325 -13.24 0.34 12.11
C LEU A 325 -11.89 -0.18 12.61
N LEU A 326 -10.81 0.54 12.31
CA LEU A 326 -9.45 0.24 12.77
C LEU A 326 -9.23 0.63 14.24
N GLY A 327 -10.12 1.43 14.83
CA GLY A 327 -10.03 1.85 16.23
C GLY A 327 -8.99 2.94 16.48
N LEU A 328 -8.67 3.73 15.46
CA LEU A 328 -7.74 4.86 15.60
C LEU A 328 -8.42 6.01 16.37
N PRO A 329 -7.68 6.73 17.23
CA PRO A 329 -8.22 7.90 17.92
C PRO A 329 -8.63 8.97 16.90
N ASP A 330 -9.76 9.62 17.16
CA ASP A 330 -10.30 10.66 16.28
C ASP A 330 -9.35 11.86 16.23
N ARG A 331 -8.65 12.04 15.11
CA ARG A 331 -7.72 13.15 14.91
C ARG A 331 -8.41 14.51 14.84
N SER A 332 -9.73 14.58 14.65
CA SER A 332 -10.47 15.86 14.71
C SER A 332 -10.47 16.47 16.12
N LEU A 333 -10.19 15.66 17.14
CA LEU A 333 -9.94 16.13 18.50
C LEU A 333 -8.46 16.44 18.76
N SER A 334 -7.55 15.93 17.93
CA SER A 334 -6.10 16.14 18.03
C SER A 334 -5.61 17.40 17.30
N SER A 335 -6.38 17.93 16.35
CA SER A 335 -6.10 19.25 15.74
C SER A 335 -6.50 20.44 16.63
N LYS A 336 -7.10 20.17 17.80
CA LYS A 336 -6.87 21.04 18.95
C LYS A 336 -5.50 20.71 19.49
N GLU A 337 -4.46 21.15 18.79
CA GLU A 337 -3.24 21.53 19.49
C GLU A 337 -3.71 22.41 20.66
N THR A 338 -3.49 21.92 21.87
CA THR A 338 -3.48 22.74 23.05
C THR A 338 -2.38 23.76 22.83
N VAL A 339 -2.73 24.87 22.17
CA VAL A 339 -2.04 26.13 22.35
C VAL A 339 -2.01 26.28 23.86
N SER A 340 -0.83 26.11 24.47
CA SER A 340 -0.68 26.34 25.89
C SER A 340 -1.03 27.81 26.07
N LEU A 341 -2.25 28.06 26.54
CA LEU A 341 -2.68 29.41 26.81
C LEU A 341 -1.68 29.95 27.84
N THR A 342 -1.19 31.17 27.60
CA THR A 342 -0.44 31.87 28.64
C THR A 342 -1.29 31.91 29.91
N PRO A 343 -0.70 32.06 31.11
CA PRO A 343 -1.48 32.15 32.34
C PRO A 343 -2.62 33.18 32.26
N PHE A 344 -2.40 34.26 31.51
CA PHE A 344 -3.43 35.26 31.18
C PHE A 344 -4.51 34.72 30.24
N GLY A 345 -4.13 34.05 29.14
CA GLY A 345 -5.09 33.42 28.23
C GLY A 345 -5.95 32.35 28.92
N GLU A 346 -5.38 31.62 29.87
CA GLU A 346 -6.08 30.62 30.66
C GLU A 346 -7.07 31.25 31.66
N ALA A 347 -6.69 32.35 32.31
CA ALA A 347 -7.58 33.13 33.18
C ALA A 347 -8.75 33.76 32.41
N CYS A 348 -8.48 34.30 31.21
CA CYS A 348 -9.49 34.84 30.29
C CYS A 348 -10.47 33.75 29.82
N SER A 349 -9.97 32.56 29.48
CA SER A 349 -10.79 31.42 29.06
C SER A 349 -11.76 30.97 30.17
N ARG A 350 -11.29 30.95 31.43
CA ARG A 350 -12.11 30.61 32.60
C ARG A 350 -13.02 31.75 33.10
N ARG A 351 -12.93 32.94 32.51
CA ARG A 351 -13.59 34.18 33.00
C ARG A 351 -13.27 34.46 34.47
N ASP A 352 -12.07 34.13 34.91
CA ASP A 352 -11.61 34.35 36.28
C ASP A 352 -11.11 35.78 36.44
N LEU A 353 -12.02 36.69 36.78
CA LEU A 353 -11.72 38.12 36.93
C LEU A 353 -10.67 38.39 38.01
N THR A 354 -10.58 37.54 39.04
CA THR A 354 -9.59 37.66 40.11
C THR A 354 -8.19 37.36 39.59
N ALA A 355 -8.03 36.22 38.90
CA ALA A 355 -6.76 35.84 38.29
C ALA A 355 -6.30 36.83 37.20
N ILE A 356 -7.24 37.35 36.40
CA ILE A 356 -6.94 38.40 35.41
C ILE A 356 -6.41 39.67 36.10
N HIS A 357 -7.05 40.09 37.20
CA HIS A 357 -6.66 41.28 37.95
C HIS A 357 -5.26 41.14 38.57
N GLU A 358 -4.97 40.01 39.23
CA GLU A 358 -3.66 39.74 39.84
C GLU A 358 -2.52 39.70 38.81
N ILE A 359 -2.78 39.16 37.61
CA ILE A 359 -1.79 39.13 36.53
C ILE A 359 -1.53 40.55 36.00
N LEU A 360 -2.56 41.37 35.84
CA LEU A 360 -2.41 42.76 35.38
C LEU A 360 -1.70 43.64 36.42
N GLU A 361 -1.93 43.44 37.71
CA GLU A 361 -1.19 44.15 38.77
C GLU A 361 0.30 43.82 38.75
N LYS A 362 0.66 42.53 38.59
CA LYS A 362 2.07 42.11 38.52
C LYS A 362 2.79 42.71 37.31
N VAL A 363 2.12 42.83 36.16
CA VAL A 363 2.67 43.46 34.95
C VAL A 363 2.76 44.98 35.12
N GLY A 364 1.81 45.62 35.80
CA GLY A 364 1.80 47.06 36.07
C GLY A 364 2.86 47.54 37.06
N VAL A 365 3.36 46.66 37.94
CA VAL A 365 4.41 47.00 38.93
C VAL A 365 5.82 46.99 38.33
N GLN A 366 6.03 46.38 37.15
CA GLN A 366 7.32 46.35 36.46
C GLN A 366 7.59 47.55 35.53
N GLY A 367 6.64 48.49 35.46
CA GLY A 367 6.70 49.68 34.61
C GLY A 367 6.83 51.02 35.34
N ARG A 368 7.30 51.03 36.60
CA ARG A 368 7.62 52.26 37.35
C ARG A 368 9.06 52.29 37.83
#